data_AF-A0A2M6Z9P3-F1
#
_entry.id   AF-A0A2M6Z9P3-F1
#
_cell.length_a   1.000
_cell.length_b   1.000
_cell.length_c   1.000
_cell.angle_alpha   90.00
_cell.angle_beta   90.00
_cell.angle_gamma   90.00
#
_symmetry.space_group_name_H-M   'P 1'
#
loop_
_entity.id
_entity.type
_entity.pdbx_description
1 polymer ?
#
loop_
_entity_poly.entity_id
_entity_poly.type
_entity_poly.pdbx_seq_one_letter_code
_entity_poly.pdbx_strand_id
1 'polypeptide(L)'
;MKMLRGLLIFLLMASGIHAGASEALSQESFRVRWVDDGDTVMLENGRHVRYIGIDAPEVQKGDQKGEPLGKEAAAFNRNLVSGKRVRLVFDREVSDRYGRWLAYVYLPDETLVNAALIKAGFAHLLCQTPNLGRIGLLLAAQRRAMTAKRGIWGNLQEKAKIYIGNRFSKRFHLPDCPRAKEIHPKNRVIFTRIWDPFWEGYAPASCCMSP
;
A
#
# COMPACT_ATOMS: atom_id res chain seq x y z
N MET A 1 15.27 -62.31 -39.82
CA MET A 1 15.12 -60.95 -39.25
C MET A 1 13.68 -60.77 -38.80
N LYS A 2 13.43 -60.81 -37.49
CA LYS A 2 12.10 -60.60 -36.89
C LYS A 2 11.91 -59.10 -36.63
N MET A 3 10.83 -58.53 -37.15
CA MET A 3 10.38 -57.18 -36.84
C MET A 3 9.80 -57.16 -35.42
N LEU A 4 10.22 -56.22 -34.57
CA LEU A 4 9.56 -55.94 -33.30
C LEU A 4 9.08 -54.47 -33.28
N ARG A 5 7.78 -54.34 -33.02
CA ARG A 5 6.97 -53.12 -32.93
C ARG A 5 6.93 -52.60 -31.49
N GLY A 6 6.64 -51.30 -31.35
CA GLY A 6 5.95 -50.70 -30.19
C GLY A 6 6.86 -49.91 -29.26
N LEU A 7 6.42 -48.83 -28.60
CA LEU A 7 5.18 -48.06 -28.59
C LEU A 7 5.55 -46.77 -27.83
N LEU A 8 5.41 -45.58 -28.45
CA LEU A 8 5.68 -44.31 -27.77
C LEU A 8 4.48 -43.98 -26.87
N ILE A 9 4.66 -44.02 -25.55
CA ILE A 9 3.66 -43.54 -24.59
C ILE A 9 3.83 -42.04 -24.44
N PHE A 10 2.93 -41.26 -25.05
CA PHE A 10 2.81 -39.82 -24.79
C PHE A 10 1.95 -39.62 -23.54
N LEU A 11 2.59 -39.31 -22.41
CA LEU A 11 1.90 -38.96 -21.17
C LEU A 11 1.50 -37.47 -21.22
N LEU A 12 0.31 -37.18 -21.75
CA LEU A 12 -0.31 -35.85 -21.69
C LEU A 12 -0.85 -35.64 -20.27
N MET A 13 -0.04 -35.04 -19.39
CA MET A 13 -0.55 -34.50 -18.13
C MET A 13 -1.29 -33.19 -18.40
N ALA A 14 -2.60 -33.27 -18.56
CA ALA A 14 -3.50 -32.13 -18.45
C ALA A 14 -3.48 -31.63 -17.00
N SER A 15 -2.65 -30.63 -16.71
CA SER A 15 -2.69 -29.92 -15.42
C SER A 15 -3.73 -28.81 -15.52
N GLY A 16 -4.82 -29.02 -14.79
CA GLY A 16 -6.02 -28.19 -14.80
C GLY A 16 -5.80 -26.75 -14.30
N ILE A 17 -6.48 -25.86 -15.02
CA ILE A 17 -6.71 -24.44 -14.81
C ILE A 17 -7.06 -24.13 -13.34
N HIS A 18 -6.24 -23.32 -12.68
CA HIS A 18 -6.57 -22.68 -11.38
C HIS A 18 -6.56 -21.14 -11.44
N ALA A 19 -6.59 -20.54 -12.64
CA ALA A 19 -6.50 -19.08 -12.80
C ALA A 19 -7.86 -18.34 -12.72
N GLY A 20 -8.99 -19.02 -12.83
CA GLY A 20 -10.28 -18.39 -13.12
C GLY A 20 -10.93 -17.56 -11.99
N ALA A 21 -10.71 -17.90 -10.73
CA ALA A 21 -11.37 -17.22 -9.61
C ALA A 21 -10.78 -15.82 -9.31
N SER A 22 -9.46 -15.66 -9.51
CA SER A 22 -8.76 -14.39 -9.28
C SER A 22 -9.02 -13.39 -10.42
N GLU A 23 -9.06 -13.87 -11.67
CA GLU A 23 -9.39 -13.03 -12.83
C GLU A 23 -10.86 -12.56 -12.80
N ALA A 24 -11.80 -13.42 -12.42
CA ALA A 24 -13.22 -13.05 -12.36
C ALA A 24 -13.50 -11.92 -11.34
N LEU A 25 -12.89 -11.98 -10.16
CA LEU A 25 -13.00 -10.92 -9.14
C LEU A 25 -12.35 -9.59 -9.59
N SER A 26 -11.39 -9.63 -10.51
CA SER A 26 -10.71 -8.44 -11.01
C SER A 26 -11.53 -7.63 -12.03
N GLN A 27 -12.57 -8.22 -12.61
CA GLN A 27 -13.47 -7.58 -13.58
C GLN A 27 -14.75 -7.03 -12.94
N GLU A 28 -15.09 -7.48 -11.73
CA GLU A 28 -16.21 -6.91 -10.98
C GLU A 28 -15.86 -5.51 -10.46
N SER A 29 -16.81 -4.59 -10.62
CA SER A 29 -16.73 -3.27 -10.00
C SER A 29 -17.68 -3.17 -8.81
N PHE A 30 -17.23 -2.47 -7.77
CA PHE A 30 -17.95 -2.31 -6.50
C PHE A 30 -18.29 -0.84 -6.30
N ARG A 31 -19.49 -0.55 -5.79
CA ARG A 31 -19.88 0.81 -5.46
C ARG A 31 -19.36 1.19 -4.07
N VAL A 32 -18.68 2.34 -3.99
CA VAL A 32 -18.20 2.87 -2.71
C VAL A 32 -19.35 3.56 -1.98
N ARG A 33 -19.66 3.06 -0.78
CA ARG A 33 -20.69 3.60 0.11
C ARG A 33 -20.16 4.75 0.95
N TRP A 34 -18.97 4.58 1.53
CA TRP A 34 -18.39 5.51 2.49
C TRP A 34 -16.87 5.48 2.45
N VAL A 35 -16.24 6.58 2.90
CA VAL A 35 -14.80 6.71 3.04
C VAL A 35 -14.48 6.89 4.53
N ASP A 36 -13.78 5.90 5.09
CA ASP A 36 -13.40 5.88 6.51
C ASP A 36 -12.27 6.88 6.78
N ASP A 37 -11.24 6.87 5.93
CA ASP A 37 -10.07 7.74 5.97
C ASP A 37 -9.40 7.84 4.59
N GLY A 38 -8.19 8.40 4.53
CA GLY A 38 -7.49 8.66 3.27
C GLY A 38 -7.13 7.41 2.47
N ASP A 39 -7.17 6.21 3.06
CA ASP A 39 -6.75 4.97 2.40
C ASP A 39 -7.63 3.75 2.72
N THR A 40 -8.79 3.97 3.33
CA THR A 40 -9.79 2.95 3.61
C THR A 40 -11.19 3.40 3.20
N VAL A 41 -11.94 2.50 2.54
CA VAL A 41 -13.33 2.72 2.14
C VAL A 41 -14.22 1.55 2.50
N MET A 42 -15.51 1.81 2.65
CA MET A 42 -16.56 0.80 2.78
C MET A 42 -17.39 0.74 1.51
N LEU A 43 -17.60 -0.47 1.01
CA LEU A 43 -18.42 -0.76 -0.17
C LEU A 43 -19.91 -0.93 0.21
N GLU A 44 -20.81 -0.87 -0.76
CA GLU A 44 -22.25 -1.08 -0.53
C GLU A 44 -22.59 -2.48 0.01
N ASN A 45 -21.77 -3.49 -0.30
CA ASN A 45 -21.92 -4.84 0.24
C ASN A 45 -21.37 -4.99 1.68
N GLY A 46 -20.99 -3.87 2.34
CA GLY A 46 -20.51 -3.85 3.73
C GLY A 46 -19.04 -4.22 3.90
N ARG A 47 -18.31 -4.55 2.84
CA ARG A 47 -16.88 -4.86 2.93
C ARG A 47 -16.03 -3.60 3.01
N HIS A 48 -15.07 -3.59 3.92
CA HIS A 48 -14.02 -2.58 3.96
C HIS A 48 -12.86 -2.95 3.04
N VAL A 49 -12.27 -1.96 2.39
CA VAL A 49 -11.10 -2.09 1.51
C VAL A 49 -10.01 -1.14 1.99
N ARG A 50 -8.86 -1.69 2.36
CA ARG A 50 -7.63 -0.97 2.70
C ARG A 50 -6.72 -0.94 1.47
N TYR A 51 -6.26 0.26 1.12
CA TYR A 51 -5.51 0.49 -0.10
C TYR A 51 -4.09 -0.04 0.05
N ILE A 52 -3.69 -0.96 -0.84
CA ILE A 52 -2.34 -1.54 -0.81
C ILE A 52 -1.30 -0.47 -1.11
N GLY A 53 -0.17 -0.52 -0.39
CA GLY A 53 1.02 0.21 -0.76
C GLY A 53 1.03 1.67 -0.32
N ILE A 54 0.02 2.15 0.39
CA ILE A 54 -0.05 3.54 0.86
C ILE A 54 -0.50 3.63 2.32
N ASP A 55 -0.08 4.70 2.98
CA ASP A 55 -0.52 5.09 4.33
C ASP A 55 -0.92 6.56 4.27
N ALA A 56 -2.16 6.87 4.64
CA ALA A 56 -2.69 8.22 4.72
C ALA A 56 -2.77 8.68 6.19
N PRO A 57 -2.66 10.00 6.46
CA PRO A 57 -2.81 10.49 7.81
C PRO A 57 -4.18 10.14 8.40
N GLU A 58 -4.19 9.64 9.64
CA GLU A 58 -5.42 9.16 10.28
C GLU A 58 -6.38 10.32 10.62
N VAL A 59 -7.67 10.08 10.43
CA VAL A 59 -8.72 10.99 10.91
C VAL A 59 -8.98 10.76 12.39
N GLN A 60 -9.43 11.80 13.10
CA GLN A 60 -9.87 11.68 14.49
C GLN A 60 -11.05 10.69 14.59
N LYS A 61 -10.93 9.70 15.47
CA LYS A 61 -11.96 8.65 15.71
C LYS A 61 -12.21 8.55 17.22
N GLY A 62 -13.34 9.08 17.68
CA GLY A 62 -13.65 9.20 19.11
C GLY A 62 -12.60 10.02 19.85
N ASP A 63 -12.01 9.45 20.91
CA ASP A 63 -10.95 10.08 21.70
C ASP A 63 -9.56 9.98 21.06
N GLN A 64 -9.39 9.19 19.99
CA GLN A 64 -8.12 9.10 19.28
C GLN A 64 -7.88 10.35 18.44
N LYS A 65 -6.80 11.06 18.77
CA LYS A 65 -6.37 12.27 18.05
C LYS A 65 -6.05 11.94 16.59
N GLY A 66 -6.58 12.74 15.67
CA GLY A 66 -6.22 12.65 14.25
C GLY A 66 -4.84 13.23 13.96
N GLU A 67 -4.27 12.81 12.83
CA GLU A 67 -2.98 13.30 12.35
C GLU A 67 -3.15 14.56 11.48
N PRO A 68 -2.12 15.42 11.37
CA PRO A 68 -2.14 16.54 10.45
C PRO A 68 -2.48 16.10 9.03
N LEU A 69 -3.39 16.83 8.37
CA LEU A 69 -3.94 16.54 7.03
C LEU A 69 -4.85 15.30 6.93
N GLY A 70 -5.21 14.65 8.04
CA GLY A 70 -6.08 13.46 7.98
C GLY A 70 -7.47 13.76 7.41
N LYS A 71 -8.09 14.88 7.79
CA LYS A 71 -9.41 15.29 7.27
C LYS A 71 -9.34 15.61 5.77
N GLU A 72 -8.28 16.28 5.36
CA GLU A 72 -8.01 16.68 3.98
C GLU A 72 -7.75 15.46 3.09
N ALA A 73 -6.97 14.50 3.59
CA ALA A 73 -6.73 13.23 2.91
C ALA A 73 -8.02 12.43 2.72
N ALA A 74 -8.83 12.29 3.78
CA ALA A 74 -10.13 11.63 3.70
C ALA A 74 -11.11 12.36 2.77
N ALA A 75 -11.13 13.70 2.77
CA ALA A 75 -11.94 14.50 1.86
C ALA A 75 -11.51 14.33 0.41
N PHE A 76 -10.19 14.30 0.13
CA PHE A 76 -9.67 14.04 -1.19
C PHE A 76 -10.06 12.64 -1.70
N ASN A 77 -9.89 11.62 -0.86
CA ASN A 77 -10.33 10.26 -1.20
C ASN A 77 -11.86 10.21 -1.47
N ARG A 78 -12.66 10.83 -0.60
CA ARG A 78 -14.12 10.96 -0.78
C ARG A 78 -14.50 11.57 -2.12
N ASN A 79 -13.85 12.67 -2.52
CA ASN A 79 -14.11 13.32 -3.81
C ASN A 79 -13.74 12.41 -5.00
N LEU A 80 -12.70 11.59 -4.85
CA LEU A 80 -12.29 10.64 -5.88
C LEU A 80 -13.29 9.49 -6.04
N VAL A 81 -13.76 8.88 -4.95
CA VAL A 81 -14.41 7.56 -5.05
C VAL A 81 -15.85 7.48 -4.54
N SER A 82 -16.32 8.41 -3.71
CA SER A 82 -17.64 8.29 -3.05
C SER A 82 -18.79 8.21 -4.05
N GLY A 83 -19.66 7.19 -3.89
CA GLY A 83 -20.79 6.94 -4.78
C GLY A 83 -20.41 6.45 -6.19
N LYS A 84 -19.11 6.29 -6.49
CA LYS A 84 -18.63 5.77 -7.76
C LYS A 84 -18.42 4.26 -7.69
N ARG A 85 -18.38 3.63 -8.87
CA ARG A 85 -17.91 2.25 -9.02
C ARG A 85 -16.39 2.25 -9.13
N VAL A 86 -15.76 1.34 -8.39
CA VAL A 86 -14.32 1.10 -8.42
C VAL A 86 -14.03 -0.35 -8.75
N ARG A 87 -12.97 -0.59 -9.50
CA ARG A 87 -12.44 -1.92 -9.77
C ARG A 87 -11.33 -2.21 -8.76
N LEU A 88 -11.38 -3.39 -8.15
CA LEU A 88 -10.40 -3.82 -7.15
C LEU A 88 -9.41 -4.77 -7.79
N VAL A 89 -8.12 -4.46 -7.68
CA VAL A 89 -7.04 -5.36 -8.08
C VAL A 89 -6.32 -5.84 -6.84
N PHE A 90 -6.51 -7.12 -6.53
CA PHE A 90 -5.85 -7.76 -5.40
C PHE A 90 -4.39 -8.10 -5.73
N ASP A 91 -3.62 -8.36 -4.68
CA ASP A 91 -2.25 -8.88 -4.76
C ASP A 91 -2.21 -10.22 -3.98
N ARG A 92 -1.01 -10.73 -3.67
CA ARG A 92 -0.81 -12.04 -3.02
C ARG A 92 -1.69 -12.29 -1.79
N GLU A 93 -1.78 -11.31 -0.90
CA GLU A 93 -2.70 -11.33 0.23
C GLU A 93 -3.91 -10.46 -0.08
N VAL A 94 -5.09 -11.06 0.00
CA VAL A 94 -6.38 -10.42 -0.35
C VAL A 94 -7.07 -9.76 0.84
N SER A 95 -6.65 -10.08 2.07
CA SER A 95 -7.25 -9.52 3.28
C SER A 95 -6.24 -9.41 4.42
N ASP A 96 -6.44 -8.45 5.31
CA ASP A 96 -5.65 -8.33 6.53
C ASP A 96 -6.28 -9.05 7.74
N ARG A 97 -5.57 -9.02 8.87
CA ARG A 97 -6.01 -9.59 10.15
C ARG A 97 -7.31 -8.99 10.72
N TYR A 98 -7.77 -7.86 10.20
CA TYR A 98 -9.01 -7.20 10.61
C TYR A 98 -10.18 -7.56 9.68
N GLY A 99 -9.94 -8.41 8.68
CA GLY A 99 -10.95 -8.81 7.69
C GLY A 99 -11.19 -7.78 6.59
N ARG A 100 -10.38 -6.71 6.51
CA ARG A 100 -10.46 -5.75 5.39
C ARG A 100 -9.86 -6.37 4.16
N TRP A 101 -10.48 -6.12 3.01
CA TRP A 101 -9.90 -6.45 1.72
C TRP A 101 -8.70 -5.57 1.42
N LEU A 102 -7.65 -6.15 0.86
CA LEU A 102 -6.44 -5.47 0.43
C LEU A 102 -6.46 -5.35 -1.09
N ALA A 103 -6.56 -4.13 -1.62
CA ALA A 103 -6.59 -3.92 -3.06
C ALA A 103 -5.89 -2.63 -3.51
N TYR A 104 -5.43 -2.63 -4.76
CA TYR A 104 -5.25 -1.42 -5.56
C TYR A 104 -6.60 -1.02 -6.14
N VAL A 105 -6.96 0.25 -6.00
CA VAL A 105 -8.30 0.75 -6.36
C VAL A 105 -8.23 1.56 -7.63
N TYR A 106 -9.00 1.14 -8.64
CA TYR A 106 -9.06 1.79 -9.95
C TYR A 106 -10.44 2.41 -10.18
N LEU A 107 -10.45 3.63 -10.70
CA LEU A 107 -11.65 4.24 -11.28
C LEU A 107 -11.93 3.68 -12.68
N PRO A 108 -13.14 3.90 -13.24
CA PRO A 108 -13.51 3.40 -14.57
C PRO A 108 -12.62 3.93 -15.71
N ASP A 109 -11.95 5.06 -15.50
CA ASP A 109 -11.00 5.67 -16.45
C ASP A 109 -9.56 5.16 -16.27
N GLU A 110 -9.38 4.05 -15.55
CA GLU A 110 -8.10 3.43 -15.22
C GLU A 110 -7.19 4.28 -14.31
N THR A 111 -7.72 5.34 -13.69
CA THR A 111 -7.01 6.07 -12.64
C THR A 111 -6.79 5.19 -11.42
N LEU A 112 -5.53 4.92 -11.08
CA LEU A 112 -5.14 4.28 -9.82
C LEU A 112 -5.25 5.29 -8.65
N VAL A 113 -6.29 5.12 -7.82
CA VAL A 113 -6.60 5.99 -6.68
C VAL A 113 -5.44 6.05 -5.70
N ASN A 114 -4.77 4.92 -5.45
CA ASN A 114 -3.58 4.85 -4.58
C ASN A 114 -2.48 5.86 -5.01
N ALA A 115 -2.21 5.92 -6.31
CA ALA A 115 -1.22 6.82 -6.88
C ALA A 115 -1.70 8.27 -6.90
N ALA A 116 -3.00 8.50 -7.10
CA ALA A 116 -3.61 9.83 -7.07
C ALA A 116 -3.46 10.47 -5.67
N LEU A 117 -3.72 9.70 -4.61
CA LEU A 117 -3.53 10.13 -3.21
C LEU A 117 -2.07 10.52 -2.92
N ILE A 118 -1.12 9.65 -3.28
CA ILE A 118 0.31 9.95 -3.12
C ILE A 118 0.71 11.19 -3.91
N LYS A 119 0.31 11.30 -5.19
CA LYS A 119 0.67 12.42 -6.08
C LYS A 119 0.15 13.77 -5.57
N ALA A 120 -0.98 13.76 -4.86
CA ALA A 120 -1.56 14.93 -4.20
C ALA A 120 -0.92 15.24 -2.84
N GLY A 121 -0.08 14.35 -2.29
CA GLY A 121 0.57 14.51 -0.99
C GLY A 121 -0.34 14.14 0.19
N PHE A 122 -1.39 13.34 -0.04
CA PHE A 122 -2.34 12.90 0.99
C PHE A 122 -2.10 11.47 1.48
N ALA A 123 -1.06 10.81 0.98
CA ALA A 123 -0.57 9.54 1.48
C ALA A 123 0.93 9.42 1.18
N HIS A 124 1.63 8.57 1.93
CA HIS A 124 2.98 8.12 1.60
C HIS A 124 2.99 6.64 1.25
N LEU A 125 4.07 6.20 0.60
CA LEU A 125 4.32 4.80 0.27
C LEU A 125 4.40 3.94 1.53
N LEU A 126 3.82 2.75 1.45
CA LEU A 126 3.85 1.74 2.50
C LEU A 126 4.27 0.39 1.91
N CYS A 127 5.56 0.07 1.94
CA CYS A 127 6.03 -1.23 1.49
C CYS A 127 5.66 -2.32 2.53
N GLN A 128 4.71 -3.20 2.19
CA GLN A 128 4.32 -4.31 3.03
C GLN A 128 4.29 -5.61 2.23
N THR A 129 5.21 -6.52 2.55
CA THR A 129 5.23 -7.87 1.97
C THR A 129 4.01 -8.66 2.43
N PRO A 130 3.41 -9.50 1.57
CA PRO A 130 3.88 -9.87 0.23
C PRO A 130 3.34 -8.98 -0.93
N ASN A 131 2.54 -7.95 -0.63
CA ASN A 131 1.82 -7.14 -1.60
C ASN A 131 2.67 -5.97 -2.14
N LEU A 132 3.46 -6.24 -3.17
CA LEU A 132 4.45 -5.29 -3.72
C LEU A 132 4.21 -4.90 -5.20
N GLY A 133 3.13 -5.37 -5.82
CA GLY A 133 2.89 -5.29 -7.28
C GLY A 133 2.86 -3.88 -7.90
N ARG A 134 2.69 -2.80 -7.13
CA ARG A 134 2.68 -1.41 -7.62
C ARG A 134 3.68 -0.47 -6.96
N ILE A 135 4.59 -0.98 -6.13
CA ILE A 135 5.51 -0.15 -5.33
C ILE A 135 6.38 0.77 -6.19
N GLY A 136 6.85 0.31 -7.36
CA GLY A 136 7.64 1.15 -8.27
C GLY A 136 6.87 2.38 -8.78
N LEU A 137 5.61 2.20 -9.15
CA LEU A 137 4.73 3.29 -9.61
C LEU A 137 4.44 4.26 -8.46
N LEU A 138 4.10 3.73 -7.29
CA LEU A 138 3.78 4.52 -6.09
C LEU A 138 5.00 5.31 -5.59
N LEU A 139 6.20 4.72 -5.62
CA LEU A 139 7.45 5.42 -5.27
C LEU A 139 7.74 6.58 -6.24
N ALA A 140 7.53 6.37 -7.54
CA ALA A 140 7.68 7.44 -8.52
C ALA A 140 6.68 8.58 -8.28
N ALA A 141 5.43 8.26 -7.95
CA ALA A 141 4.42 9.26 -7.57
C ALA A 141 4.83 10.03 -6.29
N GLN A 142 5.36 9.33 -5.29
CA GLN A 142 5.81 9.91 -4.03
C GLN A 142 6.94 10.91 -4.28
N ARG A 143 7.97 10.54 -5.03
CA ARG A 143 9.09 11.43 -5.34
C ARG A 143 8.61 12.72 -6.02
N ARG A 144 7.64 12.62 -6.94
CA ARG A 144 7.03 13.81 -7.57
C ARG A 144 6.29 14.70 -6.56
N ALA A 145 5.52 14.11 -5.65
CA ALA A 145 4.81 14.85 -4.62
C ALA A 145 5.77 15.51 -3.61
N MET A 146 6.83 14.79 -3.23
CA MET A 146 7.92 15.30 -2.40
C MET A 146 8.59 16.50 -3.05
N THR A 147 9.11 16.37 -4.28
CA THR A 147 9.76 17.48 -5.00
C THR A 147 8.84 18.70 -5.13
N ALA A 148 7.55 18.49 -5.34
CA ALA A 148 6.55 19.55 -5.42
C ALA A 148 6.06 20.06 -4.04
N LYS A 149 6.59 19.52 -2.93
CA LYS A 149 6.24 19.86 -1.54
C LYS A 149 4.72 19.84 -1.27
N ARG A 150 4.01 18.88 -1.84
CA ARG A 150 2.55 18.78 -1.71
C ARG A 150 2.12 18.13 -0.40
N GLY A 151 1.01 18.58 0.15
CA GLY A 151 0.38 17.96 1.33
C GLY A 151 1.37 17.72 2.47
N ILE A 152 1.50 16.47 2.92
CA ILE A 152 2.38 16.08 4.03
C ILE A 152 3.86 16.50 3.82
N TRP A 153 4.29 16.67 2.57
CA TRP A 153 5.67 17.01 2.22
C TRP A 153 6.00 18.50 2.40
N GLY A 154 4.99 19.37 2.48
CA GLY A 154 5.17 20.82 2.60
C GLY A 154 5.72 21.26 3.96
N ASN A 155 5.36 20.53 5.01
CA ASN A 155 5.70 20.83 6.40
C ASN A 155 6.33 19.63 7.11
N LEU A 156 7.19 18.88 6.40
CA LEU A 156 7.86 17.73 6.97
C LEU A 156 8.88 18.19 8.02
N GLN A 157 8.62 17.88 9.29
CA GLN A 157 9.46 18.32 10.43
C GLN A 157 10.51 17.27 10.79
N GLU A 158 11.74 17.72 11.00
CA GLU A 158 12.79 16.88 11.58
C GLU A 158 12.47 16.57 13.04
N LYS A 159 12.49 15.28 13.39
CA LYS A 159 12.24 14.78 14.76
C LYS A 159 13.51 14.29 15.46
N ALA A 160 14.57 13.98 14.71
CA ALA A 160 15.83 13.50 15.25
C ALA A 160 17.02 13.85 14.34
N LYS A 161 18.24 13.75 14.87
CA LYS A 161 19.48 13.93 14.11
C LYS A 161 19.77 12.80 13.12
N ILE A 162 19.25 11.61 13.42
CA ILE A 162 19.36 10.42 12.58
C ILE A 162 18.07 9.62 12.63
N TYR A 163 17.86 8.78 11.62
CA TYR A 163 16.78 7.80 11.54
C TYR A 163 17.36 6.43 11.21
N ILE A 164 16.84 5.39 11.85
CA ILE A 164 17.32 4.01 11.68
C ILE A 164 16.31 3.23 10.86
N GLY A 165 16.66 2.93 9.61
CA GLY A 165 15.90 2.08 8.70
C GLY A 165 16.24 0.60 8.83
N ASN A 166 15.27 -0.26 8.55
CA ASN A 166 15.47 -1.70 8.33
C ASN A 166 15.28 -2.02 6.84
N ARG A 167 16.34 -2.51 6.17
CA ARG A 167 16.34 -2.73 4.72
C ARG A 167 15.30 -3.74 4.21
N PHE A 168 14.81 -4.64 5.08
CA PHE A 168 13.82 -5.66 4.73
C PHE A 168 12.40 -5.17 4.93
N SER A 169 12.05 -4.69 6.13
CA SER A 169 10.70 -4.20 6.38
C SER A 169 10.42 -2.84 5.76
N LYS A 170 11.45 -2.13 5.28
CA LYS A 170 11.36 -0.77 4.76
C LYS A 170 10.68 0.17 5.75
N ARG A 171 10.87 -0.08 7.05
CA ARG A 171 10.45 0.82 8.12
C ARG A 171 11.64 1.60 8.64
N PHE A 172 11.42 2.85 9.02
CA PHE A 172 12.42 3.65 9.72
C PHE A 172 11.91 4.15 11.07
N HIS A 173 12.84 4.32 12.00
CA HIS A 173 12.56 4.55 13.41
C HIS A 173 13.38 5.74 13.94
N LEU A 174 12.89 6.36 15.01
CA LEU A 174 13.72 7.23 15.85
C LEU A 174 14.83 6.42 16.54
N PRO A 175 15.98 7.04 16.86
CA PRO A 175 17.13 6.34 17.43
C PRO A 175 16.83 5.67 18.78
N ASP A 176 15.97 6.30 19.60
CA ASP A 176 15.63 5.79 20.93
C ASP A 176 14.51 4.75 20.93
N CYS A 177 13.93 4.45 19.76
CA CYS A 177 12.85 3.47 19.64
C CYS A 177 13.33 2.07 20.06
N PRO A 178 12.62 1.36 20.98
CA PRO A 178 12.96 0.00 21.37
C PRO A 178 13.09 -0.95 20.17
N ARG A 179 12.15 -0.87 19.21
CA ARG A 179 12.19 -1.68 17.98
C ARG A 179 13.39 -1.37 17.09
N ALA A 180 13.95 -0.16 17.14
CA ALA A 180 15.17 0.15 16.40
C ALA A 180 16.38 -0.62 16.94
N LYS A 181 16.42 -0.84 18.26
CA LYS A 181 17.50 -1.58 18.94
C LYS A 181 17.48 -3.06 18.56
N GLU A 182 16.31 -3.61 18.32
CA GLU A 182 16.09 -5.00 17.88
C GLU A 182 16.51 -5.25 16.41
N ILE A 183 16.68 -4.19 15.60
CA ILE A 183 17.14 -4.37 14.21
C ILE A 183 18.57 -4.90 14.23
N HIS A 184 18.78 -6.08 13.65
CA HIS A 184 20.11 -6.66 13.49
C HIS A 184 21.05 -5.66 12.77
N PRO A 185 22.30 -5.44 13.25
CA PRO A 185 23.21 -4.42 12.70
C PRO A 185 23.37 -4.43 11.18
N LYS A 186 23.57 -5.61 10.57
CA LYS A 186 23.66 -5.80 9.11
C LYS A 186 22.43 -5.32 8.31
N ASN A 187 21.27 -5.20 8.95
CA ASN A 187 20.01 -4.79 8.32
C ASN A 187 19.73 -3.30 8.48
N ARG A 188 20.50 -2.61 9.33
CA ARG A 188 20.33 -1.18 9.57
C ARG A 188 20.75 -0.36 8.35
N VAL A 189 20.05 0.74 8.16
CA VAL A 189 20.38 1.81 7.22
C VAL A 189 20.23 3.11 8.00
N ILE A 190 21.23 3.98 7.99
CA ILE A 190 21.20 5.24 8.74
C ILE A 190 20.91 6.37 7.77
N PHE A 191 19.91 7.19 8.11
CA PHE A 191 19.58 8.41 7.40
C PHE A 191 19.80 9.60 8.33
N THR A 192 20.17 10.75 7.78
CA THR A 192 20.45 11.97 8.56
C THR A 192 19.38 13.04 8.41
N ARG A 193 18.45 12.86 7.47
CA ARG A 193 17.27 13.70 7.27
C ARG A 193 16.02 12.85 7.17
N ILE A 194 14.90 13.35 7.65
CA ILE A 194 13.60 12.65 7.55
C ILE A 194 13.17 12.46 6.09
N TRP A 195 13.64 13.34 5.20
CA TRP A 195 13.37 13.28 3.76
C TRP A 195 13.89 12.00 3.10
N ASP A 196 15.10 11.59 3.45
CA ASP A 196 15.83 10.52 2.76
C ASP A 196 15.15 9.14 2.86
N PRO A 197 14.68 8.65 4.03
CA PRO A 197 14.01 7.36 4.09
C PRO A 197 12.75 7.34 3.22
N PHE A 198 11.94 8.40 3.19
CA PHE A 198 10.79 8.48 2.30
C PHE A 198 11.22 8.46 0.82
N TRP A 199 12.29 9.18 0.47
CA TRP A 199 12.81 9.17 -0.90
C TRP A 199 13.26 7.78 -1.37
N GLU A 200 13.80 6.98 -0.45
CA GLU A 200 14.23 5.59 -0.63
C GLU A 200 13.09 4.57 -0.46
N GLY A 201 11.85 5.03 -0.26
CA GLY A 201 10.66 4.20 -0.18
C GLY A 201 10.45 3.48 1.16
N TYR A 202 11.06 4.00 2.23
CA TYR A 202 10.77 3.59 3.60
C TYR A 202 9.55 4.36 4.12
N ALA A 203 8.84 3.72 5.06
CA ALA A 203 7.72 4.31 5.78
C ALA A 203 8.07 4.44 7.28
N PRO A 204 7.54 5.45 7.99
CA PRO A 204 7.73 5.58 9.42
C PRO A 204 7.17 4.36 10.15
N ALA A 205 7.83 3.99 11.25
CA ALA A 205 7.30 2.99 12.16
C ALA A 205 6.31 3.63 13.13
N SER A 206 5.08 3.13 13.15
CA SER A 206 3.99 3.66 14.00
C SER A 206 4.33 3.69 15.49
N CYS A 207 5.19 2.78 15.98
CA CYS A 207 5.56 2.70 17.40
C CYS A 207 6.40 3.87 17.94
N CYS A 208 6.94 4.74 17.08
CA CYS A 208 7.75 5.88 17.51
C CYS A 208 7.59 7.14 16.66
N MET A 209 6.80 7.10 15.59
CA MET A 209 6.67 8.21 14.64
C MET A 209 5.23 8.69 14.46
N SER A 210 4.24 7.91 14.88
CA SER A 210 2.86 8.39 15.03
C SER A 210 2.82 9.50 16.09
N PRO A 211 1.99 10.55 15.89
CA PRO A 211 1.99 11.75 16.72
C PRO A 211 1.46 11.53 18.14
#